data_AF-A0A318BBS5-F1
#
_entry.id   AF-A0A318BBS5-F1
#
_cell.length_a   1.000
_cell.length_b   1.000
_cell.length_c   1.000
_cell.angle_alpha   90.00
_cell.angle_beta   90.00
_cell.angle_gamma   90.00
#
_symmetry.space_group_name_H-M   'P 1'
#
loop_
_entity.id
_entity.type
_entity.pdbx_description
1 polymer ?
#
loop_
_entity_poly.entity_id
_entity_poly.type
_entity_poly.pdbx_seq_one_letter_code
_entity_poly.pdbx_strand_id
1 'polypeptide(L)'
;MADLARAPTRRTAAERLTKNTDTVLPRSRITDMAAPQVRADMRSAYRGNDVDEVRRALGMVTDGVAAVADLTQQQHFEKEKAQAQQAVADEATGKINAEAAKKSEAYAQVIATSAARRTASDLEAKAKLRIQALMADGEHDLDDVNAALDEVFKPALFEADGKTAKDYGTPEANTALYQALGEVRLGLHAEAQQVIAQQVQTKGLAGVADMVALDAKKGLISIEAGIARAGELGIDPVAAKRELLPALVNTAIQTDNPDLLLKAADSRKADGSRTWSTAEENSLRDQALTLKRIVDAKNEKAAADRSAATLGTMAVKVQQGFKITPAFVQQQIDSGAIRPQDAQDLFRVQEHRDDEERQKIAQRRQDISWAQGQEDRRLALIDRAEARAARASVKAANDVLVGLYSKGASPAQAQRAAAKLYGDRKINGDTFRTLTEEIGQMPGDASVVSRVGAQDYEYTLKDIYAQSNAYAGQPGRPSAAQLAEQSQAAQLSFYRALRTGSSPAEALRAGLTAGGFQKSFVDARVAEARARDMSPTISDQKKK
;
A
#
# COMPACT_ATOMS: atom_id res chain seq x y z
N MET A 1 19.98 26.73 -4.86
CA MET A 1 21.31 26.85 -4.23
C MET A 1 22.00 25.50 -4.39
N ALA A 2 23.04 25.44 -5.23
CA ALA A 2 23.82 24.23 -5.46
C ALA A 2 24.92 24.15 -4.40
N ASP A 3 24.98 23.02 -3.68
CA ASP A 3 25.89 22.78 -2.57
C ASP A 3 27.33 22.54 -3.08
N LEU A 4 28.26 23.34 -2.57
CA LEU A 4 29.66 23.48 -3.00
C LEU A 4 30.64 22.61 -2.19
N ALA A 5 30.17 21.54 -1.56
CA ALA A 5 31.01 20.62 -0.78
C ALA A 5 31.80 19.59 -1.63
N ARG A 6 32.32 20.00 -2.80
CA ARG A 6 33.31 19.22 -3.56
C ARG A 6 34.70 19.76 -3.30
N ALA A 7 35.26 19.38 -2.15
CA ALA A 7 36.70 19.47 -1.92
C ALA A 7 37.45 18.51 -2.87
N PRO A 8 38.63 18.90 -3.39
CA PRO A 8 39.40 18.11 -4.33
C PRO A 8 40.10 16.97 -3.59
N THR A 9 39.72 15.74 -3.90
CA THR A 9 40.48 14.55 -3.46
C THR A 9 41.90 14.64 -4.01
N ARG A 10 42.86 14.87 -3.12
CA ARG A 10 44.29 14.62 -3.37
C ARG A 10 44.43 13.16 -3.80
N ARG A 11 44.72 12.94 -5.08
CA ARG A 11 45.13 11.64 -5.62
C ARG A 11 46.32 11.12 -4.83
N THR A 12 46.15 10.02 -4.12
CA THR A 12 47.23 9.33 -3.41
C THR A 12 48.14 8.64 -4.44
N ALA A 13 49.42 8.50 -4.10
CA ALA A 13 50.44 7.93 -4.98
C ALA A 13 50.11 6.50 -5.51
N ALA A 14 49.13 5.82 -4.93
CA ALA A 14 48.61 4.53 -5.39
C ALA A 14 47.79 4.61 -6.69
N GLU A 15 47.08 5.72 -6.96
CA GLU A 15 46.34 5.90 -8.23
C GLU A 15 47.24 6.27 -9.42
N ARG A 16 48.51 6.63 -9.17
CA ARG A 16 49.51 6.81 -10.24
C ARG A 16 50.03 5.49 -10.80
N LEU A 17 49.82 4.36 -10.13
CA LEU A 17 50.32 3.06 -10.55
C LEU A 17 49.40 2.34 -11.55
N THR A 18 48.14 2.78 -11.73
CA THR A 18 47.16 2.09 -12.59
C THR A 18 46.98 2.71 -13.98
N LYS A 19 47.74 3.77 -14.31
CA LYS A 19 47.75 4.42 -15.65
C LYS A 19 49.14 4.42 -16.32
N ASN A 20 49.95 3.39 -16.08
CA ASN A 20 51.12 3.10 -16.92
C ASN A 20 50.71 2.17 -18.07
N THR A 21 50.09 2.74 -19.09
CA THR A 21 49.96 2.12 -20.43
C THR A 21 51.17 2.39 -21.32
N ASP A 22 52.32 2.78 -20.76
CA ASP A 22 53.58 3.03 -21.49
C ASP A 22 54.70 2.04 -21.15
N THR A 23 54.35 0.85 -20.67
CA THR A 23 55.27 -0.30 -20.76
C THR A 23 54.58 -1.42 -21.51
N VAL A 24 54.26 -1.14 -22.77
CA VAL A 24 54.35 -2.18 -23.79
C VAL A 24 55.81 -2.61 -23.81
N LEU A 25 56.14 -3.61 -22.99
CA LEU A 25 57.30 -4.43 -23.27
C LEU A 25 57.13 -4.86 -24.74
N PRO A 26 58.11 -4.59 -25.62
CA PRO A 26 58.02 -5.01 -27.00
C PRO A 26 57.77 -6.52 -26.99
N ARG A 27 56.59 -6.94 -27.47
CA ARG A 27 56.19 -8.35 -27.57
C ARG A 27 57.00 -9.13 -28.60
N SER A 28 57.89 -8.45 -29.31
CA SER A 28 59.04 -9.04 -29.95
C SER A 28 60.27 -8.64 -29.13
N ARG A 29 60.82 -9.57 -28.36
CA ARG A 29 62.28 -9.64 -28.34
C ARG A 29 62.60 -9.93 -29.80
N ILE A 30 62.88 -8.88 -30.56
CA ILE A 30 63.58 -9.04 -31.81
C ILE A 30 64.93 -9.58 -31.32
N THR A 31 65.02 -10.90 -31.20
CA THR A 31 66.27 -11.61 -31.38
C THR A 31 66.61 -11.38 -32.82
N ASP A 32 67.04 -10.16 -33.11
CA ASP A 32 67.98 -9.90 -34.18
C ASP A 32 69.12 -10.83 -33.79
N MET A 33 69.14 -12.01 -34.41
CA MET A 33 70.40 -12.73 -34.52
C MET A 33 71.35 -11.68 -35.08
N ALA A 34 72.32 -11.26 -34.25
CA ALA A 34 73.37 -10.39 -34.70
C ALA A 34 73.85 -10.96 -36.04
N ALA A 35 73.67 -10.19 -37.12
CA ALA A 35 74.11 -10.62 -38.43
C ALA A 35 75.55 -11.12 -38.26
N PRO A 36 75.89 -12.33 -38.74
CA PRO A 36 77.23 -12.86 -38.55
C PRO A 36 78.23 -11.86 -39.11
N GLN A 37 78.92 -11.15 -38.21
CA GLN A 37 80.00 -10.25 -38.61
C GLN A 37 81.17 -11.13 -39.00
N VAL A 38 81.25 -11.45 -40.30
CA VAL A 38 82.47 -11.96 -40.90
C VAL A 38 83.50 -10.83 -40.81
N ARG A 39 84.45 -10.94 -39.87
CA ARG A 39 85.63 -10.06 -39.82
C ARG A 39 86.57 -10.44 -40.98
N ALA A 40 86.19 -10.10 -42.20
CA ALA A 40 87.08 -10.05 -43.34
C ALA A 40 86.87 -8.70 -44.04
N ASP A 41 87.88 -7.84 -43.97
CA ASP A 41 87.90 -6.53 -44.59
C ASP A 41 87.74 -6.67 -46.12
N MET A 42 86.61 -6.19 -46.66
CA MET A 42 86.29 -6.18 -48.09
C MET A 42 86.54 -4.82 -48.76
N ARG A 43 87.49 -4.02 -48.26
CA ARG A 43 87.84 -2.72 -48.87
C ARG A 43 88.46 -2.77 -50.28
N SER A 44 88.64 -3.93 -50.90
CA SER A 44 89.25 -4.03 -52.23
C SER A 44 88.30 -4.41 -53.38
N ALA A 45 87.00 -4.61 -53.17
CA ALA A 45 86.11 -5.13 -54.23
C ALA A 45 85.12 -4.14 -54.86
N TYR A 46 84.96 -2.90 -54.36
CA TYR A 46 84.00 -1.95 -54.93
C TYR A 46 84.65 -0.62 -55.31
N ARG A 47 85.00 -0.47 -56.60
CA ARG A 47 85.08 0.83 -57.28
C ARG A 47 83.86 0.93 -58.20
N GLY A 48 83.07 1.99 -58.06
CA GLY A 48 82.05 2.37 -59.04
C GLY A 48 80.72 2.82 -58.44
N ASN A 49 80.64 4.12 -58.14
CA ASN A 49 79.51 5.06 -58.11
C ASN A 49 78.07 4.52 -58.11
N ASP A 50 77.33 4.80 -57.01
CA ASP A 50 75.96 5.38 -56.99
C ASP A 50 75.28 5.25 -55.61
N VAL A 51 76.02 5.50 -54.53
CA VAL A 51 75.48 5.41 -53.15
C VAL A 51 74.77 6.70 -52.71
N ASP A 52 75.04 7.83 -53.37
CA ASP A 52 74.48 9.14 -52.98
C ASP A 52 73.10 9.44 -53.60
N GLU A 53 72.69 8.73 -54.66
CA GLU A 53 71.35 8.89 -55.26
C GLU A 53 70.28 8.06 -54.52
N VAL A 54 70.63 6.87 -54.05
CA VAL A 54 69.70 6.00 -53.28
C VAL A 54 69.41 6.57 -51.89
N ARG A 55 70.39 7.24 -51.27
CA ARG A 55 70.17 7.96 -49.99
C ARG A 55 69.23 9.15 -50.10
N ARG A 56 69.12 9.77 -51.28
CA ARG A 56 68.19 10.90 -51.52
C ARG A 56 66.76 10.43 -51.78
N ALA A 57 66.58 9.23 -52.34
CA ALA A 57 65.27 8.62 -52.58
C ALA A 57 64.64 8.00 -51.31
N LEU A 58 65.47 7.51 -50.36
CA LEU A 58 65.01 6.85 -49.13
C LEU A 58 64.53 7.81 -48.01
N GLY A 59 64.60 9.13 -48.24
CA GLY A 59 64.16 10.14 -47.27
C GLY A 59 62.66 10.38 -47.19
N MET A 60 61.80 9.62 -47.89
CA MET A 60 60.36 9.91 -47.99
C MET A 60 59.38 8.76 -47.77
N VAL A 61 59.79 7.54 -47.39
CA VAL A 61 58.81 6.44 -47.18
C VAL A 61 59.21 5.53 -46.01
N THR A 62 58.58 5.74 -44.85
CA THR A 62 58.81 4.97 -43.61
C THR A 62 58.12 3.59 -43.57
N ASP A 63 57.20 3.28 -44.49
CA ASP A 63 56.47 1.99 -44.51
C ASP A 63 56.99 0.98 -45.55
N GLY A 64 57.98 1.36 -46.36
CA GLY A 64 58.59 0.49 -47.37
C GLY A 64 59.82 -0.30 -46.88
N VAL A 65 60.33 0.00 -45.67
CA VAL A 65 61.64 -0.49 -45.22
C VAL A 65 61.64 -1.99 -44.91
N ALA A 66 60.55 -2.56 -44.39
CA ALA A 66 60.45 -4.00 -44.17
C ALA A 66 60.38 -4.78 -45.49
N ALA A 67 59.59 -4.30 -46.46
CA ALA A 67 59.46 -4.93 -47.77
C ALA A 67 60.72 -4.78 -48.63
N VAL A 68 61.42 -3.64 -48.56
CA VAL A 68 62.70 -3.44 -49.29
C VAL A 68 63.85 -4.18 -48.61
N ALA A 69 63.86 -4.32 -47.27
CA ALA A 69 64.84 -5.15 -46.57
C ALA A 69 64.65 -6.64 -46.91
N ASP A 70 63.41 -7.15 -46.92
CA ASP A 70 63.12 -8.52 -47.35
C ASP A 70 63.42 -8.74 -48.84
N LEU A 71 63.10 -7.77 -49.71
CA LEU A 71 63.39 -7.86 -51.15
C LEU A 71 64.89 -7.79 -51.44
N THR A 72 65.65 -6.94 -50.72
CA THR A 72 67.11 -6.87 -50.87
C THR A 72 67.79 -8.11 -50.28
N GLN A 73 67.26 -8.68 -49.19
CA GLN A 73 67.77 -9.92 -48.63
C GLN A 73 67.44 -11.12 -49.53
N GLN A 74 66.25 -11.17 -50.14
CA GLN A 74 65.89 -12.17 -51.15
C GLN A 74 66.72 -12.04 -52.43
N GLN A 75 66.93 -10.82 -52.93
CA GLN A 75 67.76 -10.59 -54.12
C GLN A 75 69.25 -10.89 -53.85
N HIS A 76 69.75 -10.66 -52.64
CA HIS A 76 71.07 -11.12 -52.22
C HIS A 76 71.13 -12.65 -52.18
N PHE A 77 70.15 -13.30 -51.55
CA PHE A 77 70.06 -14.76 -51.49
C PHE A 77 70.00 -15.43 -52.87
N GLU A 78 69.23 -14.87 -53.82
CA GLU A 78 69.10 -15.42 -55.17
C GLU A 78 70.38 -15.23 -56.00
N LYS A 79 71.01 -14.05 -55.92
CA LYS A 79 72.30 -13.79 -56.59
C LYS A 79 73.43 -14.63 -56.01
N GLU A 80 73.42 -14.87 -54.71
CA GLU A 80 74.45 -15.66 -54.02
C GLU A 80 74.22 -17.17 -54.17
N LYS A 81 72.96 -17.63 -54.27
CA LYS A 81 72.64 -19.01 -54.67
C LYS A 81 73.12 -19.29 -56.10
N ALA A 82 72.98 -18.33 -57.01
CA ALA A 82 73.53 -18.44 -58.36
C ALA A 82 75.08 -18.50 -58.34
N GLN A 83 75.73 -17.73 -57.46
CA GLN A 83 77.20 -17.77 -57.28
C GLN A 83 77.68 -19.06 -56.62
N ALA A 84 76.95 -19.61 -55.64
CA ALA A 84 77.27 -20.90 -55.02
C ALA A 84 77.09 -22.07 -56.03
N GLN A 85 76.06 -22.02 -56.87
CA GLN A 85 75.91 -22.97 -57.99
C GLN A 85 77.01 -22.81 -59.04
N GLN A 86 77.45 -21.58 -59.31
CA GLN A 86 78.63 -21.31 -60.16
C GLN A 86 79.91 -21.85 -59.52
N ALA A 87 80.09 -21.74 -58.20
CA ALA A 87 81.26 -22.27 -57.50
C ALA A 87 81.31 -23.81 -57.53
N VAL A 88 80.16 -24.49 -57.43
CA VAL A 88 80.05 -25.95 -57.62
C VAL A 88 80.32 -26.34 -59.08
N ALA A 89 79.90 -25.52 -60.06
CA ALA A 89 80.24 -25.73 -61.47
C ALA A 89 81.73 -25.46 -61.76
N ASP A 90 82.36 -24.48 -61.09
CA ASP A 90 83.78 -24.18 -61.18
C ASP A 90 84.65 -25.25 -60.49
N GLU A 91 84.13 -25.88 -59.42
CA GLU A 91 84.72 -27.07 -58.79
C GLU A 91 84.76 -28.26 -59.75
N ALA A 92 83.71 -28.46 -60.55
CA ALA A 92 83.67 -29.48 -61.60
C ALA A 92 84.66 -29.21 -62.77
N THR A 93 85.17 -27.98 -62.92
CA THR A 93 86.16 -27.62 -63.96
C THR A 93 87.61 -27.55 -63.46
N GLY A 94 87.86 -27.92 -62.20
CA GLY A 94 89.21 -28.27 -61.71
C GLY A 94 90.14 -27.11 -61.36
N LYS A 95 89.64 -25.89 -61.14
CA LYS A 95 90.44 -24.75 -60.66
C LYS A 95 90.01 -24.33 -59.26
N ILE A 96 90.59 -24.93 -58.20
CA ILE A 96 90.22 -24.56 -56.83
C ILE A 96 91.45 -24.27 -55.95
N ASN A 97 91.39 -23.11 -55.29
CA ASN A 97 92.14 -22.80 -54.09
C ASN A 97 91.40 -23.41 -52.88
N ALA A 98 91.98 -24.42 -52.22
CA ALA A 98 91.36 -25.19 -51.15
C ALA A 98 90.85 -24.34 -49.96
N GLU A 99 91.43 -23.16 -49.74
CA GLU A 99 91.01 -22.26 -48.67
C GLU A 99 89.72 -21.49 -49.03
N ALA A 100 89.49 -21.22 -50.32
CA ALA A 100 88.28 -20.58 -50.80
C ALA A 100 87.08 -21.55 -50.79
N ALA A 101 87.31 -22.83 -51.13
CA ALA A 101 86.27 -23.87 -51.05
C ALA A 101 85.79 -24.08 -49.60
N LYS A 102 86.70 -24.20 -48.63
CA LYS A 102 86.33 -24.32 -47.20
C LYS A 102 85.55 -23.12 -46.68
N LYS A 103 85.89 -21.91 -47.12
CA LYS A 103 85.15 -20.68 -46.74
C LYS A 103 83.77 -20.63 -47.40
N SER A 104 83.64 -21.09 -48.64
CA SER A 104 82.35 -21.20 -49.35
C SER A 104 81.43 -22.26 -48.71
N GLU A 105 81.99 -23.41 -48.30
CA GLU A 105 81.25 -24.47 -47.59
C GLU A 105 80.77 -24.01 -46.21
N ALA A 106 81.64 -23.38 -45.40
CA ALA A 106 81.24 -22.81 -44.11
C ALA A 106 80.16 -21.73 -44.26
N TYR A 107 80.21 -20.94 -45.33
CA TYR A 107 79.19 -19.93 -45.62
C TYR A 107 77.85 -20.57 -46.03
N ALA A 108 77.88 -21.58 -46.90
CA ALA A 108 76.70 -22.35 -47.28
C ALA A 108 76.03 -23.02 -46.07
N GLN A 109 76.83 -23.55 -45.13
CA GLN A 109 76.33 -24.11 -43.86
C GLN A 109 75.63 -23.05 -42.99
N VAL A 110 76.21 -21.85 -42.85
CA VAL A 110 75.59 -20.76 -42.07
C VAL A 110 74.28 -20.31 -42.71
N ILE A 111 74.23 -20.18 -44.03
CA ILE A 111 73.02 -19.83 -44.77
C ILE A 111 71.94 -20.90 -44.57
N ALA A 112 72.25 -22.17 -44.81
CA ALA A 112 71.30 -23.28 -44.66
C ALA A 112 70.77 -23.36 -43.22
N THR A 113 71.65 -23.21 -42.23
CA THR A 113 71.27 -23.18 -40.80
C THR A 113 70.37 -21.98 -40.47
N SER A 114 70.64 -20.81 -41.05
CA SER A 114 69.79 -19.62 -40.85
C SER A 114 68.40 -19.78 -41.47
N ALA A 115 68.31 -20.39 -42.67
CA ALA A 115 67.04 -20.69 -43.34
C ALA A 115 66.21 -21.72 -42.57
N ALA A 116 66.87 -22.76 -42.04
CA ALA A 116 66.27 -23.74 -41.13
C ALA A 116 65.67 -23.06 -39.88
N ARG A 117 66.41 -22.15 -39.23
CA ARG A 117 65.91 -21.40 -38.07
C ARG A 117 64.74 -20.47 -38.39
N ARG A 118 64.77 -19.78 -39.55
CA ARG A 118 63.61 -18.99 -40.03
C ARG A 118 62.38 -19.86 -40.23
N THR A 119 62.56 -21.02 -40.85
CA THR A 119 61.49 -22.01 -41.04
C THR A 119 60.90 -22.46 -39.70
N ALA A 120 61.74 -22.71 -38.68
CA ALA A 120 61.26 -23.05 -37.34
C ALA A 120 60.41 -21.93 -36.71
N SER A 121 60.82 -20.67 -36.87
CA SER A 121 60.09 -19.51 -36.34
C SER A 121 58.74 -19.30 -37.04
N ASP A 122 58.67 -19.47 -38.36
CA ASP A 122 57.40 -19.40 -39.11
C ASP A 122 56.43 -20.51 -38.68
N LEU A 123 56.97 -21.71 -38.41
CA LEU A 123 56.18 -22.85 -37.95
C LEU A 123 55.73 -22.67 -36.49
N GLU A 124 56.55 -22.06 -35.63
CA GLU A 124 56.14 -21.67 -34.27
C GLU A 124 54.91 -20.76 -34.31
N ALA A 125 54.93 -19.71 -35.14
CA ALA A 125 53.81 -18.79 -35.26
C ALA A 125 52.53 -19.51 -35.72
N LYS A 126 52.64 -20.40 -36.72
CA LYS A 126 51.51 -21.22 -37.20
C LYS A 126 50.99 -22.21 -36.15
N ALA A 127 51.90 -22.90 -35.47
CA ALA A 127 51.59 -23.86 -34.41
C ALA A 127 50.89 -23.16 -33.23
N LYS A 128 51.35 -21.97 -32.86
CA LYS A 128 50.73 -21.16 -31.80
C LYS A 128 49.30 -20.75 -32.16
N LEU A 129 49.07 -20.27 -33.38
CA LEU A 129 47.72 -19.94 -33.85
C LEU A 129 46.81 -21.17 -33.88
N ARG A 130 47.34 -22.33 -34.32
CA ARG A 130 46.59 -23.58 -34.36
C ARG A 130 46.19 -24.06 -32.97
N ILE A 131 47.11 -24.03 -31.99
CA ILE A 131 46.81 -24.38 -30.60
C ILE A 131 45.81 -23.39 -29.99
N GLN A 132 45.96 -22.08 -30.25
CA GLN A 132 45.01 -21.09 -29.74
C GLN A 132 43.59 -21.31 -30.29
N ALA A 133 43.47 -21.62 -31.58
CA ALA A 133 42.18 -21.98 -32.18
C ALA A 133 41.61 -23.26 -31.55
N LEU A 134 42.43 -24.30 -31.41
CA LEU A 134 42.03 -25.55 -30.75
C LEU A 134 41.51 -25.30 -29.33
N MET A 135 42.25 -24.55 -28.51
CA MET A 135 41.85 -24.26 -27.13
C MET A 135 40.59 -23.38 -27.02
N ALA A 136 40.20 -22.67 -28.10
CA ALA A 136 38.98 -21.87 -28.15
C ALA A 136 37.75 -22.69 -28.55
N ASP A 137 37.93 -23.77 -29.30
CA ASP A 137 36.84 -24.55 -29.91
C ASP A 137 36.18 -25.58 -28.96
N GLY A 138 36.76 -25.87 -27.79
CA GLY A 138 36.14 -26.79 -26.84
C GLY A 138 37.07 -27.42 -25.81
N GLU A 139 36.66 -28.58 -25.29
CA GLU A 139 37.50 -29.43 -24.43
C GLU A 139 38.44 -30.25 -25.30
N HIS A 140 39.74 -30.08 -25.06
CA HIS A 140 40.79 -30.80 -25.75
C HIS A 140 41.82 -31.30 -24.73
N ASP A 141 42.41 -32.45 -25.02
CA ASP A 141 43.47 -33.03 -24.19
C ASP A 141 44.86 -32.77 -24.80
N LEU A 142 45.91 -33.31 -24.15
CA LEU A 142 47.27 -33.17 -24.64
C LEU A 142 47.53 -33.98 -25.93
N ASP A 143 46.73 -34.99 -26.22
CA ASP A 143 46.85 -35.78 -27.45
C ASP A 143 46.34 -34.96 -28.65
N ASP A 144 45.25 -34.21 -28.48
CA ASP A 144 44.77 -33.24 -29.47
C ASP A 144 45.80 -32.14 -29.76
N VAL A 145 46.46 -31.63 -28.71
CA VAL A 145 47.55 -30.64 -28.86
C VAL A 145 48.72 -31.24 -29.63
N ASN A 146 49.10 -32.48 -29.32
CA ASN A 146 50.16 -33.19 -30.03
C ASN A 146 49.80 -33.44 -31.50
N ALA A 147 48.55 -33.79 -31.79
CA ALA A 147 48.06 -33.96 -33.16
C ALA A 147 48.09 -32.62 -33.93
N ALA A 148 47.65 -31.52 -33.33
CA ALA A 148 47.71 -30.19 -33.92
C ALA A 148 49.14 -29.69 -34.17
N LEU A 149 50.07 -29.99 -33.28
CA LEU A 149 51.50 -29.71 -33.48
C LEU A 149 52.09 -30.58 -34.60
N ASP A 150 51.71 -31.84 -34.66
CA ASP A 150 52.13 -32.76 -35.71
C ASP A 150 51.61 -32.34 -37.10
N GLU A 151 50.39 -31.81 -37.21
CA GLU A 151 49.84 -31.25 -38.45
C GLU A 151 50.72 -30.12 -39.02
N VAL A 152 51.32 -29.30 -38.13
CA VAL A 152 52.15 -28.16 -38.53
C VAL A 152 53.61 -28.59 -38.75
N PHE A 153 54.16 -29.46 -37.90
CA PHE A 153 55.58 -29.80 -37.93
C PHE A 153 55.93 -30.95 -38.88
N LYS A 154 55.09 -31.99 -39.02
CA LYS A 154 55.41 -33.15 -39.87
C LYS A 154 55.68 -32.77 -41.34
N PRO A 155 54.91 -31.86 -41.98
CA PRO A 155 55.17 -31.45 -43.37
C PRO A 155 56.50 -30.69 -43.56
N ALA A 156 57.07 -30.15 -42.48
CA ALA A 156 58.38 -29.53 -42.51
C ALA A 156 59.51 -30.55 -42.28
N LEU A 157 59.27 -31.55 -41.44
CA LEU A 157 60.30 -32.55 -41.10
C LEU A 157 60.42 -33.68 -42.12
N PHE A 158 59.34 -33.99 -42.84
CA PHE A 158 59.26 -35.11 -43.76
C PHE A 158 58.79 -34.68 -45.15
N GLU A 159 59.23 -35.42 -46.16
CA GLU A 159 58.71 -35.38 -47.52
C GLU A 159 57.22 -35.80 -47.56
N ALA A 160 56.58 -35.64 -48.73
CA ALA A 160 55.16 -36.00 -48.91
C ALA A 160 54.84 -37.49 -48.63
N ASP A 161 55.86 -38.35 -48.60
CA ASP A 161 55.74 -39.77 -48.23
C ASP A 161 55.65 -40.02 -46.71
N GLY A 162 55.86 -38.99 -45.89
CA GLY A 162 55.84 -39.03 -44.43
C GLY A 162 56.92 -39.88 -43.78
N LYS A 163 57.92 -40.35 -44.55
CA LYS A 163 58.96 -41.28 -44.09
C LYS A 163 60.37 -40.79 -44.37
N THR A 164 60.56 -40.05 -45.45
CA THR A 164 61.86 -39.51 -45.82
C THR A 164 62.05 -38.16 -45.14
N ALA A 165 63.12 -38.01 -44.36
CA ALA A 165 63.48 -36.74 -43.76
C ALA A 165 63.76 -35.71 -44.85
N LYS A 166 63.16 -34.53 -44.74
CA LYS A 166 63.37 -33.45 -45.70
C LYS A 166 64.79 -32.91 -45.56
N ASP A 167 65.49 -32.77 -46.69
CA ASP A 167 66.86 -32.27 -46.69
C ASP A 167 66.91 -30.75 -46.82
N TYR A 168 67.45 -30.07 -45.81
CA TYR A 168 67.69 -28.63 -45.78
C TYR A 168 69.10 -28.25 -46.25
N GLY A 169 69.80 -29.16 -46.91
CA GLY A 169 71.04 -28.92 -47.66
C GLY A 169 72.31 -29.25 -46.88
N THR A 170 72.32 -29.16 -45.54
CA THR A 170 73.44 -29.63 -44.72
C THR A 170 72.96 -30.39 -43.46
N PRO A 171 73.75 -31.36 -42.95
CA PRO A 171 73.42 -32.06 -41.70
C PRO A 171 73.25 -31.13 -40.49
N GLU A 172 74.03 -30.04 -40.42
CA GLU A 172 73.95 -29.04 -39.35
C GLU A 172 72.65 -28.23 -39.43
N ALA A 173 72.19 -27.88 -40.63
CA ALA A 173 70.92 -27.19 -40.84
C ALA A 173 69.73 -28.06 -40.44
N ASN A 174 69.75 -29.34 -40.82
CA ASN A 174 68.75 -30.33 -40.40
C ASN A 174 68.72 -30.46 -38.87
N THR A 175 69.89 -30.60 -38.23
CA THR A 175 70.02 -30.68 -36.76
C THR A 175 69.47 -29.43 -36.07
N ALA A 176 69.81 -28.24 -36.58
CA ALA A 176 69.34 -26.97 -36.03
C ALA A 176 67.82 -26.82 -36.15
N LEU A 177 67.21 -27.29 -37.24
CA LEU A 177 65.75 -27.30 -37.40
C LEU A 177 65.09 -28.23 -36.38
N TYR A 178 65.57 -29.47 -36.26
CA TYR A 178 65.01 -30.44 -35.31
C TYR A 178 65.12 -29.96 -33.86
N GLN A 179 66.25 -29.36 -33.48
CA GLN A 179 66.44 -28.78 -32.15
C GLN A 179 65.46 -27.61 -31.91
N ALA A 180 65.37 -26.66 -32.84
CA ALA A 180 64.49 -25.50 -32.71
C ALA A 180 63.02 -25.92 -32.64
N LEU A 181 62.56 -26.85 -33.47
CA LEU A 181 61.19 -27.36 -33.42
C LEU A 181 60.91 -28.18 -32.16
N GLY A 182 61.91 -28.92 -31.66
CA GLY A 182 61.81 -29.62 -30.37
C GLY A 182 61.60 -28.65 -29.20
N GLU A 183 62.35 -27.55 -29.15
CA GLU A 183 62.20 -26.49 -28.14
C GLU A 183 60.83 -25.82 -28.23
N VAL A 184 60.40 -25.45 -29.44
CA VAL A 184 59.07 -24.86 -29.69
C VAL A 184 57.96 -25.81 -29.25
N ARG A 185 58.07 -27.11 -29.60
CA ARG A 185 57.08 -28.13 -29.23
C ARG A 185 56.94 -28.22 -27.71
N LEU A 186 58.04 -28.28 -26.98
CA LEU A 186 58.04 -28.35 -25.51
C LEU A 186 57.43 -27.10 -24.89
N GLY A 187 57.79 -25.91 -25.41
CA GLY A 187 57.23 -24.63 -24.94
C GLY A 187 55.72 -24.55 -25.14
N LEU A 188 55.23 -24.84 -26.35
CA LEU A 188 53.81 -24.82 -26.67
C LEU A 188 53.01 -25.89 -25.94
N HIS A 189 53.59 -27.09 -25.73
CA HIS A 189 52.96 -28.14 -24.93
C HIS A 189 52.79 -27.71 -23.47
N ALA A 190 53.80 -27.05 -22.87
CA ALA A 190 53.71 -26.52 -21.53
C ALA A 190 52.65 -25.41 -21.41
N GLU A 191 52.58 -24.49 -22.39
CA GLU A 191 51.54 -23.45 -22.46
C GLU A 191 50.13 -24.08 -22.54
N ALA A 192 49.93 -25.05 -23.45
CA ALA A 192 48.64 -25.73 -23.62
C ALA A 192 48.24 -26.53 -22.38
N GLN A 193 49.17 -27.22 -21.73
CA GLN A 193 48.90 -27.93 -20.48
C GLN A 193 48.41 -26.99 -19.37
N GLN A 194 48.97 -25.78 -19.28
CA GLN A 194 48.50 -24.78 -18.32
C GLN A 194 47.07 -24.31 -18.63
N VAL A 195 46.74 -24.08 -19.90
CA VAL A 195 45.40 -23.69 -20.33
C VAL A 195 44.38 -24.81 -20.05
N ILE A 196 44.70 -26.05 -20.41
CA ILE A 196 43.85 -27.22 -20.14
C ILE A 196 43.63 -27.38 -18.63
N ALA A 197 44.68 -27.28 -17.82
CA ALA A 197 44.55 -27.35 -16.37
C ALA A 197 43.63 -26.25 -15.81
N GLN A 198 43.73 -25.01 -16.30
CA GLN A 198 42.85 -23.92 -15.90
C GLN A 198 41.39 -24.16 -16.32
N GLN A 199 41.16 -24.69 -17.52
CA GLN A 199 39.82 -25.04 -18.00
C GLN A 199 39.19 -26.15 -17.13
N VAL A 200 39.95 -27.22 -16.84
CA VAL A 200 39.52 -28.31 -15.96
C VAL A 200 39.21 -27.80 -14.57
N GLN A 201 40.05 -26.93 -13.99
CA GLN A 201 39.79 -26.31 -12.69
C GLN A 201 38.51 -25.47 -12.70
N THR A 202 38.30 -24.66 -13.75
CA THR A 202 37.11 -23.81 -13.88
C THR A 202 35.83 -24.63 -13.99
N LYS A 203 35.86 -25.72 -14.77
CA LYS A 203 34.72 -26.64 -14.93
C LYS A 203 34.48 -27.48 -13.68
N GLY A 204 35.54 -27.94 -13.04
CA GLY A 204 35.48 -28.63 -11.75
C GLY A 204 34.84 -27.75 -10.68
N LEU A 205 35.21 -26.47 -10.60
CA LEU A 205 34.59 -25.48 -9.72
C LEU A 205 33.09 -25.35 -9.98
N ALA A 206 32.68 -25.18 -11.23
CA ALA A 206 31.27 -25.08 -11.61
C ALA A 206 30.49 -26.34 -11.24
N GLY A 207 31.03 -27.53 -11.55
CA GLY A 207 30.39 -28.81 -11.21
C GLY A 207 30.27 -29.06 -9.70
N VAL A 208 31.28 -28.66 -8.91
CA VAL A 208 31.22 -28.70 -7.44
C VAL A 208 30.15 -27.74 -6.93
N ALA A 209 30.08 -26.53 -7.47
CA ALA A 209 29.06 -25.55 -7.10
C ALA A 209 27.64 -26.05 -7.42
N ASP A 210 27.43 -26.68 -8.58
CA ASP A 210 26.16 -27.27 -8.98
C ASP A 210 25.76 -28.45 -8.07
N MET A 211 26.72 -29.30 -7.68
CA MET A 211 26.45 -30.38 -6.72
C MET A 211 26.05 -29.85 -5.35
N VAL A 212 26.77 -28.86 -4.82
CA VAL A 212 26.44 -28.25 -3.52
C VAL A 212 25.08 -27.55 -3.59
N ALA A 213 24.78 -26.87 -4.69
CA ALA A 213 23.46 -26.29 -4.94
C ALA A 213 22.35 -27.37 -4.96
N LEU A 214 22.60 -28.51 -5.62
CA LEU A 214 21.66 -29.63 -5.67
C LEU A 214 21.42 -30.26 -4.29
N ASP A 215 22.49 -30.47 -3.52
CA ASP A 215 22.40 -31.03 -2.17
C ASP A 215 21.70 -30.05 -1.22
N ALA A 216 21.99 -28.75 -1.35
CA ALA A 216 21.30 -27.69 -0.62
C ALA A 216 19.79 -27.65 -0.93
N LYS A 217 19.39 -27.85 -2.20
CA LYS A 217 17.97 -27.99 -2.59
C LYS A 217 17.28 -29.17 -1.89
N LYS A 218 18.02 -30.24 -1.59
CA LYS A 218 17.53 -31.41 -0.85
C LYS A 218 17.61 -31.25 0.68
N GLY A 219 18.09 -30.10 1.17
CA GLY A 219 18.28 -29.84 2.60
C GLY A 219 19.52 -30.50 3.21
N LEU A 220 20.38 -31.11 2.39
CA LEU A 220 21.65 -31.71 2.79
C LEU A 220 22.75 -30.69 2.50
N ILE A 221 23.20 -29.94 3.51
CA ILE A 221 24.29 -28.97 3.30
C ILE A 221 25.58 -29.59 3.84
N SER A 222 26.50 -29.95 2.93
CA SER A 222 27.88 -30.30 3.29
C SER A 222 28.86 -29.45 2.49
N ILE A 223 29.02 -28.20 2.93
CA ILE A 223 29.94 -27.23 2.30
C ILE A 223 31.37 -27.73 2.37
N GLU A 224 31.77 -28.32 3.50
CA GLU A 224 33.10 -28.91 3.64
C GLU A 224 33.33 -30.09 2.72
N ALA A 225 32.33 -30.93 2.45
CA ALA A 225 32.48 -31.99 1.45
C ALA A 225 32.63 -31.40 0.04
N GLY A 226 31.94 -30.31 -0.26
CA GLY A 226 32.12 -29.56 -1.51
C GLY A 226 33.54 -29.01 -1.66
N ILE A 227 34.06 -28.35 -0.61
CA ILE A 227 35.43 -27.81 -0.58
C ILE A 227 36.46 -28.95 -0.67
N ALA A 228 36.25 -30.06 0.04
CA ALA A 228 37.14 -31.22 0.00
C ALA A 228 37.21 -31.83 -1.41
N ARG A 229 36.07 -32.00 -2.09
CA ARG A 229 36.02 -32.47 -3.49
C ARG A 229 36.72 -31.51 -4.44
N ALA A 230 36.60 -30.19 -4.24
CA ALA A 230 37.37 -29.22 -5.02
C ALA A 230 38.88 -29.41 -4.80
N GLY A 231 39.29 -29.70 -3.57
CA GLY A 231 40.68 -30.05 -3.23
C GLY A 231 41.16 -31.32 -3.93
N GLU A 232 40.33 -32.36 -4.05
CA GLU A 232 40.64 -33.59 -4.82
C GLU A 232 40.90 -33.30 -6.31
N LEU A 233 40.30 -32.23 -6.85
CA LEU A 233 40.53 -31.74 -8.22
C LEU A 233 41.72 -30.77 -8.33
N GLY A 234 42.50 -30.59 -7.26
CA GLY A 234 43.65 -29.68 -7.22
C GLY A 234 43.27 -28.20 -7.19
N ILE A 235 42.03 -27.87 -6.80
CA ILE A 235 41.55 -26.49 -6.71
C ILE A 235 41.82 -25.93 -5.31
N ASP A 236 42.31 -24.69 -5.25
CA ASP A 236 42.55 -24.00 -3.99
C ASP A 236 41.24 -23.79 -3.19
N PRO A 237 41.22 -24.08 -1.88
CA PRO A 237 40.02 -23.91 -1.04
C PRO A 237 39.44 -22.48 -1.03
N VAL A 238 40.25 -21.43 -1.24
CA VAL A 238 39.75 -20.06 -1.30
C VAL A 238 39.00 -19.83 -2.60
N ALA A 239 39.51 -20.34 -3.73
CA ALA A 239 38.79 -20.30 -5.01
C ALA A 239 37.47 -21.09 -4.95
N ALA A 240 37.48 -22.27 -4.32
CA ALA A 240 36.27 -23.08 -4.12
C ALA A 240 35.19 -22.32 -3.32
N LYS A 241 35.57 -21.66 -2.22
CA LYS A 241 34.64 -20.83 -1.42
C LYS A 241 34.05 -19.68 -2.21
N ARG A 242 34.86 -19.01 -3.03
CA ARG A 242 34.43 -17.86 -3.84
C ARG A 242 33.34 -18.23 -4.85
N GLU A 243 33.37 -19.44 -5.41
CA GLU A 243 32.35 -19.95 -6.32
C GLU A 243 31.14 -20.56 -5.60
N LEU A 244 31.37 -21.22 -4.45
CA LEU A 244 30.29 -21.83 -3.67
C LEU A 244 29.33 -20.80 -3.06
N LEU A 245 29.85 -19.65 -2.61
CA LEU A 245 29.06 -18.61 -1.97
C LEU A 245 27.91 -18.08 -2.87
N PRO A 246 28.17 -17.59 -4.11
CA PRO A 246 27.08 -17.16 -4.99
C PRO A 246 26.13 -18.29 -5.39
N ALA A 247 26.61 -19.53 -5.54
CA ALA A 247 25.75 -20.68 -5.83
C ALA A 247 24.77 -20.98 -4.68
N LEU A 248 25.22 -20.90 -3.43
CA LEU A 248 24.37 -21.04 -2.24
C LEU A 248 23.33 -19.93 -2.14
N VAL A 249 23.73 -18.68 -2.40
CA VAL A 249 22.82 -17.51 -2.41
C VAL A 249 21.73 -17.67 -3.47
N ASN A 250 22.12 -18.01 -4.70
CA ASN A 250 21.17 -18.24 -5.79
C ASN A 250 20.22 -19.39 -5.47
N THR A 251 20.72 -20.46 -4.85
CA THR A 251 19.89 -21.61 -4.46
C THR A 251 18.89 -21.23 -3.37
N ALA A 252 19.32 -20.46 -2.36
CA ALA A 252 18.43 -19.98 -1.31
C ALA A 252 17.32 -19.09 -1.86
N ILE A 253 17.65 -18.18 -2.80
CA ILE A 253 16.67 -17.33 -3.49
C ILE A 253 15.70 -18.17 -4.31
N GLN A 254 16.18 -19.14 -5.10
CA GLN A 254 15.32 -20.00 -5.92
C GLN A 254 14.36 -20.87 -5.10
N THR A 255 14.74 -21.22 -3.87
CA THR A 255 13.97 -22.10 -2.99
C THR A 255 13.20 -21.35 -1.91
N ASP A 256 13.26 -20.01 -1.88
CA ASP A 256 12.69 -19.16 -0.82
C ASP A 256 13.10 -19.64 0.59
N ASN A 257 14.34 -20.15 0.74
CA ASN A 257 14.79 -20.81 1.97
C ASN A 257 16.00 -20.09 2.60
N PRO A 258 15.77 -19.10 3.50
CA PRO A 258 16.84 -18.37 4.17
C PRO A 258 17.66 -19.24 5.14
N ASP A 259 17.10 -20.34 5.66
CA ASP A 259 17.81 -21.23 6.58
C ASP A 259 18.99 -21.93 5.91
N LEU A 260 18.98 -22.07 4.58
CA LEU A 260 20.13 -22.59 3.83
C LEU A 260 21.37 -21.71 4.04
N LEU A 261 21.20 -20.38 4.03
CA LEU A 261 22.29 -19.43 4.21
C LEU A 261 22.75 -19.36 5.67
N LEU A 262 21.84 -19.51 6.62
CA LEU A 262 22.21 -19.60 8.05
C LEU A 262 23.00 -20.87 8.34
N LYS A 263 22.53 -22.03 7.85
CA LYS A 263 23.27 -23.30 7.94
C LYS A 263 24.62 -23.22 7.24
N ALA A 264 24.68 -22.50 6.11
CA ALA A 264 25.94 -22.26 5.43
C ALA A 264 26.91 -21.44 6.30
N ALA A 265 26.45 -20.32 6.88
CA ALA A 265 27.24 -19.48 7.78
C ALA A 265 27.74 -20.25 9.02
N ASP A 266 26.91 -21.15 9.54
CA ASP A 266 27.22 -21.97 10.71
C ASP A 266 28.11 -23.19 10.42
N SER A 267 28.43 -23.45 9.14
CA SER A 267 29.31 -24.58 8.78
C SER A 267 30.69 -24.49 9.46
N ARG A 268 31.22 -25.67 9.77
CA ARG A 268 32.48 -25.88 10.47
C ARG A 268 33.30 -26.92 9.72
N LYS A 269 34.61 -26.74 9.74
CA LYS A 269 35.58 -27.73 9.27
C LYS A 269 35.62 -28.94 10.19
N ALA A 270 36.28 -30.01 9.76
CA ALA A 270 36.48 -31.22 10.55
C ALA A 270 37.20 -30.98 11.90
N ASP A 271 38.03 -29.94 11.99
CA ASP A 271 38.73 -29.53 13.21
C ASP A 271 37.89 -28.62 14.14
N GLY A 272 36.62 -28.36 13.78
CA GLY A 272 35.71 -27.48 14.52
C GLY A 272 35.93 -25.98 14.29
N SER A 273 36.94 -25.58 13.50
CA SER A 273 37.14 -24.19 13.11
C SER A 273 36.10 -23.73 12.08
N ARG A 274 35.97 -22.41 11.90
CA ARG A 274 35.00 -21.84 10.98
C ARG A 274 35.36 -22.14 9.53
N THR A 275 34.37 -22.60 8.76
CA THR A 275 34.49 -22.76 7.30
C THR A 275 34.74 -21.41 6.64
N TRP A 276 33.93 -20.41 6.98
CA TRP A 276 33.99 -19.07 6.42
C TRP A 276 34.82 -18.12 7.28
N SER A 277 35.39 -17.10 6.65
CA SER A 277 35.91 -15.95 7.38
C SER A 277 34.76 -15.19 8.07
N THR A 278 35.09 -14.38 9.09
CA THR A 278 34.08 -13.57 9.80
C THR A 278 33.30 -12.65 8.86
N ALA A 279 33.95 -12.10 7.83
CA ALA A 279 33.30 -11.23 6.85
C ALA A 279 32.30 -12.00 5.96
N GLU A 280 32.68 -13.18 5.49
CA GLU A 280 31.81 -14.05 4.68
C GLU A 280 30.63 -14.59 5.50
N GLU A 281 30.86 -14.97 6.76
CA GLU A 281 29.81 -15.41 7.67
C GLU A 281 28.76 -14.31 7.89
N ASN A 282 29.20 -13.08 8.14
CA ASN A 282 28.30 -11.94 8.30
C ASN A 282 27.53 -11.66 6.99
N SER A 283 28.19 -11.75 5.83
CA SER A 283 27.55 -11.57 4.53
C SER A 283 26.43 -12.60 4.28
N LEU A 284 26.67 -13.87 4.60
CA LEU A 284 25.66 -14.92 4.50
C LEU A 284 24.47 -14.69 5.44
N ARG A 285 24.73 -14.26 6.69
CA ARG A 285 23.67 -13.92 7.66
C ARG A 285 22.83 -12.72 7.21
N ASP A 286 23.47 -11.68 6.69
CA ASP A 286 22.77 -10.49 6.18
C ASP A 286 21.89 -10.83 4.97
N GLN A 287 22.39 -11.66 4.05
CA GLN A 287 21.62 -12.18 2.92
C GLN A 287 20.47 -13.07 3.38
N ALA A 288 20.67 -13.92 4.40
CA ALA A 288 19.61 -14.73 4.99
C ALA A 288 18.49 -13.86 5.59
N LEU A 289 18.85 -12.82 6.34
CA LEU A 289 17.89 -11.87 6.92
C LEU A 289 17.12 -11.11 5.84
N THR A 290 17.81 -10.70 4.78
CA THR A 290 17.20 -10.01 3.64
C THR A 290 16.20 -10.92 2.92
N LEU A 291 16.61 -12.16 2.61
CA LEU A 291 15.75 -13.14 1.96
C LEU A 291 14.55 -13.50 2.86
N LYS A 292 14.76 -13.68 4.16
CA LYS A 292 13.68 -13.93 5.12
C LYS A 292 12.62 -12.83 5.07
N ARG A 293 13.02 -11.55 5.09
CA ARG A 293 12.06 -10.42 4.95
C ARG A 293 11.28 -10.48 3.64
N ILE A 294 11.93 -10.85 2.53
CA ILE A 294 11.27 -11.00 1.23
C ILE A 294 10.25 -12.15 1.26
N VAL A 295 10.63 -13.30 1.80
CA VAL A 295 9.76 -14.48 1.91
C VAL A 295 8.59 -14.20 2.85
N ASP A 296 8.83 -13.58 4.00
CA ASP A 296 7.79 -13.16 4.95
C ASP A 296 6.80 -12.19 4.29
N ALA A 297 7.30 -11.18 3.56
CA ALA A 297 6.44 -10.24 2.83
C ALA A 297 5.62 -10.92 1.71
N LYS A 298 6.22 -11.89 1.00
CA LYS A 298 5.53 -12.69 -0.02
C LYS A 298 4.43 -13.54 0.60
N ASN A 299 4.69 -14.18 1.74
CA ASN A 299 3.72 -14.98 2.48
C ASN A 299 2.59 -14.11 3.06
N GLU A 300 2.93 -12.94 3.60
CA GLU A 300 1.96 -11.97 4.10
C GLU A 300 1.03 -11.48 2.99
N LYS A 301 1.59 -11.14 1.82
CA LYS A 301 0.81 -10.75 0.64
C LYS A 301 -0.11 -11.90 0.18
N ALA A 302 0.41 -13.13 0.07
CA ALA A 302 -0.40 -14.28 -0.31
C ALA A 302 -1.52 -14.58 0.70
N ALA A 303 -1.29 -14.35 2.00
CA ALA A 303 -2.33 -14.43 3.03
C ALA A 303 -3.36 -13.30 2.89
N ALA A 304 -2.93 -12.07 2.58
CA ALA A 304 -3.81 -10.94 2.32
C ALA A 304 -4.70 -11.18 1.10
N ASP A 305 -4.14 -11.66 -0.01
CA ASP A 305 -4.86 -11.95 -1.24
C ASP A 305 -5.90 -13.07 -1.04
N ARG A 306 -5.54 -14.14 -0.31
CA ARG A 306 -6.48 -15.21 0.08
C ARG A 306 -7.61 -14.70 0.96
N SER A 307 -7.28 -13.86 1.94
CA SER A 307 -8.26 -13.23 2.82
C SER A 307 -9.22 -12.34 2.02
N ALA A 308 -8.70 -11.47 1.15
CA ALA A 308 -9.50 -10.61 0.28
C ALA A 308 -10.44 -11.41 -0.65
N ALA A 309 -9.95 -12.50 -1.25
CA ALA A 309 -10.77 -13.39 -2.08
C ALA A 309 -11.89 -14.04 -1.26
N THR A 310 -11.58 -14.55 -0.07
CA THR A 310 -12.56 -15.17 0.82
C THR A 310 -13.62 -14.16 1.27
N LEU A 311 -13.20 -12.96 1.68
CA LEU A 311 -14.08 -11.86 2.04
C LEU A 311 -15.00 -11.45 0.87
N GLY A 312 -14.46 -11.40 -0.35
CA GLY A 312 -15.25 -11.17 -1.57
C GLY A 312 -16.34 -12.22 -1.75
N THR A 313 -16.02 -13.51 -1.60
CA THR A 313 -17.02 -14.59 -1.68
C THR A 313 -18.07 -14.51 -0.56
N MET A 314 -17.66 -14.11 0.65
CA MET A 314 -18.57 -13.91 1.76
C MET A 314 -19.54 -12.76 1.51
N ALA A 315 -19.06 -11.65 0.95
CA ALA A 315 -19.92 -10.52 0.58
C ALA A 315 -21.01 -10.93 -0.43
N VAL A 316 -20.67 -11.73 -1.44
CA VAL A 316 -21.64 -12.29 -2.40
C VAL A 316 -22.67 -13.19 -1.70
N LYS A 317 -22.22 -14.08 -0.80
CA LYS A 317 -23.14 -14.96 -0.04
C LYS A 317 -24.10 -14.14 0.84
N VAL A 318 -23.64 -13.05 1.46
CA VAL A 318 -24.51 -12.15 2.24
C VAL A 318 -25.56 -11.50 1.37
N GLN A 319 -25.20 -11.05 0.17
CA GLN A 319 -26.17 -10.51 -0.79
C GLN A 319 -27.23 -11.56 -1.20
N GLN A 320 -26.87 -12.84 -1.20
CA GLN A 320 -27.78 -13.97 -1.43
C GLN A 320 -28.58 -14.39 -0.18
N GLY A 321 -28.47 -13.65 0.94
CA GLY A 321 -29.22 -13.91 2.17
C GLY A 321 -28.53 -14.85 3.17
N PHE A 322 -27.29 -15.25 2.92
CA PHE A 322 -26.51 -16.04 3.89
C PHE A 322 -26.13 -15.19 5.10
N LYS A 323 -26.40 -15.68 6.32
CA LYS A 323 -25.98 -15.01 7.56
C LYS A 323 -24.57 -15.43 7.94
N ILE A 324 -23.63 -14.48 7.95
CA ILE A 324 -22.29 -14.69 8.50
C ILE A 324 -22.39 -14.72 10.02
N THR A 325 -22.10 -15.87 10.63
CA THR A 325 -22.05 -16.03 12.08
C THR A 325 -20.60 -15.96 12.59
N PRO A 326 -20.37 -15.61 13.87
CA PRO A 326 -19.02 -15.62 14.45
C PRO A 326 -18.31 -16.97 14.34
N ALA A 327 -19.06 -18.07 14.51
CA ALA A 327 -18.53 -19.42 14.36
C ALA A 327 -18.03 -19.71 12.93
N PHE A 328 -18.75 -19.22 11.91
CA PHE A 328 -18.32 -19.34 10.52
C PHE A 328 -17.04 -18.55 10.25
N VAL A 329 -16.92 -17.32 10.78
CA VAL A 329 -15.70 -16.50 10.66
C VAL A 329 -14.52 -17.20 11.34
N GLN A 330 -14.72 -17.73 12.55
CA GLN A 330 -13.67 -18.47 13.26
C GLN A 330 -13.20 -19.69 12.47
N GLN A 331 -14.11 -20.44 11.85
CA GLN A 331 -13.76 -21.55 10.98
C GLN A 331 -12.90 -21.11 9.78
N GLN A 332 -13.13 -19.92 9.22
CA GLN A 332 -12.30 -19.38 8.13
C GLN A 332 -10.93 -18.88 8.62
N ILE A 333 -10.82 -18.44 9.87
CA ILE A 333 -9.53 -18.11 10.49
C ILE A 333 -8.73 -19.39 10.72
N ASP A 334 -9.36 -20.41 11.31
CA ASP A 334 -8.72 -21.69 11.65
C ASP A 334 -8.25 -22.45 10.39
N SER A 335 -8.96 -22.28 9.27
CA SER A 335 -8.54 -22.84 7.96
C SER A 335 -7.46 -22.00 7.25
N GLY A 336 -7.11 -20.82 7.78
CA GLY A 336 -6.19 -19.87 7.16
C GLY A 336 -6.75 -19.17 5.93
N ALA A 337 -8.06 -19.21 5.71
CA ALA A 337 -8.74 -18.54 4.60
C ALA A 337 -8.89 -17.04 4.84
N ILE A 338 -8.98 -16.60 6.11
CA ILE A 338 -9.05 -15.19 6.52
C ILE A 338 -7.96 -14.90 7.56
N ARG A 339 -7.32 -13.74 7.45
CA ARG A 339 -6.36 -13.29 8.46
C ARG A 339 -7.10 -12.84 9.74
N PRO A 340 -6.55 -13.09 10.94
CA PRO A 340 -7.16 -12.64 12.19
C PRO A 340 -7.45 -11.12 12.23
N GLN A 341 -6.56 -10.29 11.67
CA GLN A 341 -6.77 -8.84 11.60
C GLN A 341 -7.99 -8.48 10.74
N ASP A 342 -8.13 -9.09 9.55
CA ASP A 342 -9.25 -8.81 8.65
C ASP A 342 -10.59 -9.28 9.24
N ALA A 343 -10.56 -10.37 10.02
CA ALA A 343 -11.75 -10.83 10.76
C ALA A 343 -12.18 -9.85 11.85
N GLN A 344 -11.23 -9.23 12.57
CA GLN A 344 -11.54 -8.19 13.57
C GLN A 344 -12.23 -6.98 12.93
N ASP A 345 -11.76 -6.55 11.77
CA ASP A 345 -12.41 -5.46 11.03
C ASP A 345 -13.82 -5.84 10.57
N LEU A 346 -14.03 -7.10 10.17
CA LEU A 346 -15.35 -7.61 9.82
C LEU A 346 -16.33 -7.60 11.00
N PHE A 347 -15.86 -7.98 12.20
CA PHE A 347 -16.66 -7.89 13.42
C PHE A 347 -16.97 -6.45 13.82
N ARG A 348 -16.01 -5.52 13.71
CA ARG A 348 -16.26 -4.09 13.95
C ARG A 348 -17.33 -3.52 13.04
N VAL A 349 -17.29 -3.87 11.75
CA VAL A 349 -18.30 -3.42 10.78
C VAL A 349 -19.68 -4.00 11.09
N GLN A 350 -19.76 -5.26 11.54
CA GLN A 350 -21.02 -5.85 12.01
C GLN A 350 -21.58 -5.14 13.24
N GLU A 351 -20.73 -4.87 14.24
CA GLU A 351 -21.12 -4.18 15.47
C GLU A 351 -21.66 -2.76 15.17
N HIS A 352 -20.99 -2.01 14.30
CA HIS A 352 -21.48 -0.69 13.86
C HIS A 352 -22.82 -0.75 13.13
N ARG A 353 -23.05 -1.77 12.28
CA ARG A 353 -24.36 -1.95 11.61
C ARG A 353 -25.47 -2.25 12.60
N ASP A 354 -25.21 -3.12 13.57
CA ASP A 354 -26.18 -3.46 14.61
C ASP A 354 -26.51 -2.23 15.47
N ASP A 355 -25.52 -1.38 15.76
CA ASP A 355 -25.71 -0.12 16.47
C ASP A 355 -26.51 0.91 15.66
N GLU A 356 -26.25 1.05 14.36
CA GLU A 356 -27.06 1.91 13.48
C GLU A 356 -28.52 1.44 13.41
N GLU A 357 -28.77 0.14 13.32
CA GLU A 357 -30.14 -0.41 13.37
C GLU A 357 -30.81 -0.15 14.71
N ARG A 358 -30.09 -0.34 15.82
CA ARG A 358 -30.58 0.00 17.16
C ARG A 358 -30.93 1.48 17.29
N GLN A 359 -30.09 2.38 16.75
CA GLN A 359 -30.36 3.82 16.72
C GLN A 359 -31.61 4.15 15.89
N LYS A 360 -31.76 3.56 14.69
CA LYS A 360 -32.97 3.74 13.87
C LYS A 360 -34.24 3.27 14.58
N ILE A 361 -34.18 2.14 15.29
CA ILE A 361 -35.31 1.63 16.09
C ILE A 361 -35.61 2.58 17.27
N ALA A 362 -34.59 3.06 17.97
CA ALA A 362 -34.74 4.01 19.07
C ALA A 362 -35.37 5.33 18.59
N GLN A 363 -34.93 5.85 17.45
CA GLN A 363 -35.47 7.07 16.85
C GLN A 363 -36.93 6.91 16.44
N ARG A 364 -37.29 5.79 15.78
CA ARG A 364 -38.70 5.48 15.48
C ARG A 364 -39.57 5.43 16.73
N ARG A 365 -39.07 4.89 17.85
CA ARG A 365 -39.80 4.87 19.12
C ARG A 365 -40.01 6.27 19.68
N GLN A 366 -39.01 7.14 19.58
CA GLN A 366 -39.13 8.55 19.98
C GLN A 366 -40.14 9.31 19.12
N ASP A 367 -40.12 9.11 17.79
CA ASP A 367 -41.05 9.75 16.86
C ASP A 367 -42.51 9.33 17.15
N ILE A 368 -42.75 8.03 17.39
CA ILE A 368 -44.07 7.52 17.78
C ILE A 368 -44.54 8.14 19.10
N SER A 369 -43.66 8.19 20.11
CA SER A 369 -43.98 8.78 21.41
C SER A 369 -44.28 10.27 21.30
N TRP A 370 -43.53 11.01 20.48
CA TRP A 370 -43.77 12.44 20.24
C TRP A 370 -45.11 12.68 19.53
N ALA A 371 -45.42 11.88 18.50
CA ALA A 371 -46.68 11.98 17.77
C ALA A 371 -47.90 11.70 18.68
N GLN A 372 -47.82 10.69 19.55
CA GLN A 372 -48.85 10.41 20.56
C GLN A 372 -49.02 11.61 21.51
N GLY A 373 -47.93 12.18 22.01
CA GLY A 373 -47.98 13.35 22.90
C GLY A 373 -48.58 14.61 22.25
N GLN A 374 -48.45 14.78 20.93
CA GLN A 374 -49.11 15.89 20.21
C GLN A 374 -50.61 15.66 20.07
N GLU A 375 -51.04 14.43 19.78
CA GLU A 375 -52.45 14.11 19.66
C GLU A 375 -53.19 14.25 21.00
N ASP A 376 -52.57 13.81 22.10
CA ASP A 376 -53.12 13.99 23.45
C ASP A 376 -53.31 15.48 23.80
N ARG A 377 -52.35 16.33 23.41
CA ARG A 377 -52.47 17.78 23.59
C ARG A 377 -53.58 18.37 22.74
N ARG A 378 -53.76 17.88 21.51
CA ARG A 378 -54.83 18.33 20.60
C ARG A 378 -56.20 18.00 21.17
N LEU A 379 -56.39 16.77 21.63
CA LEU A 379 -57.63 16.32 22.27
C LEU A 379 -57.92 17.13 23.54
N ALA A 380 -56.93 17.34 24.41
CA ALA A 380 -57.11 18.14 25.61
C ALA A 380 -57.49 19.61 25.33
N LEU A 381 -57.05 20.18 24.20
CA LEU A 381 -57.46 21.53 23.77
C LEU A 381 -58.90 21.57 23.26
N ILE A 382 -59.35 20.54 22.54
CA ILE A 382 -60.73 20.40 22.08
C ILE A 382 -61.67 20.30 23.28
N ASP A 383 -61.39 19.42 24.24
CA ASP A 383 -62.20 19.25 25.46
C ASP A 383 -62.33 20.56 26.24
N ARG A 384 -61.23 21.32 26.36
CA ARG A 384 -61.23 22.63 27.02
C ARG A 384 -62.06 23.67 26.25
N ALA A 385 -62.04 23.64 24.92
CA ALA A 385 -62.83 24.55 24.09
C ALA A 385 -64.33 24.24 24.21
N GLU A 386 -64.70 22.95 24.17
CA GLU A 386 -66.08 22.51 24.35
C GLU A 386 -66.63 22.85 25.74
N ALA A 387 -65.86 22.60 26.80
CA ALA A 387 -66.24 22.98 28.15
C ALA A 387 -66.46 24.48 28.32
N ARG A 388 -65.64 25.32 27.66
CA ARG A 388 -65.82 26.79 27.65
C ARG A 388 -67.08 27.20 26.91
N ALA A 389 -67.36 26.60 25.75
CA ALA A 389 -68.56 26.87 24.97
C ALA A 389 -69.84 26.49 25.72
N ALA A 390 -69.85 25.33 26.40
CA ALA A 390 -70.97 24.90 27.23
C ALA A 390 -71.24 25.87 28.39
N ARG A 391 -70.19 26.33 29.10
CA ARG A 391 -70.33 27.33 30.17
C ARG A 391 -70.86 28.67 29.67
N ALA A 392 -70.39 29.13 28.51
CA ALA A 392 -70.88 30.37 27.90
C ALA A 392 -72.37 30.27 27.50
N SER A 393 -72.79 29.10 26.99
CA SER A 393 -74.19 28.80 26.68
C SER A 393 -75.09 28.90 27.90
N VAL A 394 -74.73 28.22 29.00
CA VAL A 394 -75.50 28.26 30.26
C VAL A 394 -75.57 29.68 30.81
N LYS A 395 -74.45 30.41 30.79
CA LYS A 395 -74.40 31.81 31.24
C LYS A 395 -75.37 32.71 30.47
N ALA A 396 -75.37 32.63 29.14
CA ALA A 396 -76.22 33.46 28.29
C ALA A 396 -77.72 33.16 28.50
N ALA A 397 -78.07 31.89 28.75
CA ALA A 397 -79.44 31.51 29.10
C ALA A 397 -79.86 32.04 30.47
N ASN A 398 -78.99 31.94 31.48
CA ASN A 398 -79.23 32.49 32.81
C ASN A 398 -79.41 34.02 32.78
N ASP A 399 -78.60 34.74 32.00
CA ASP A 399 -78.71 36.19 31.84
C ASP A 399 -80.08 36.60 31.26
N VAL A 400 -80.62 35.81 30.33
CA VAL A 400 -82.00 36.01 29.84
C VAL A 400 -82.98 35.80 30.99
N LEU A 401 -82.96 34.65 31.67
CA LEU A 401 -83.90 34.36 32.76
C LEU A 401 -83.89 35.42 33.86
N VAL A 402 -82.71 35.84 34.32
CA VAL A 402 -82.55 36.90 35.32
C VAL A 402 -83.12 38.24 34.81
N GLY A 403 -82.86 38.59 33.54
CA GLY A 403 -83.42 39.78 32.92
C GLY A 403 -84.95 39.76 32.88
N LEU A 404 -85.55 38.60 32.63
CA LEU A 404 -87.01 38.44 32.59
C LEU A 404 -87.65 38.65 33.96
N TYR A 405 -87.13 37.97 34.99
CA TYR A 405 -87.69 38.05 36.33
C TYR A 405 -87.52 39.43 36.96
N SER A 406 -86.39 40.10 36.71
CA SER A 406 -86.10 41.43 37.27
C SER A 406 -86.81 42.58 36.55
N LYS A 407 -86.89 42.54 35.21
CA LYS A 407 -87.42 43.66 34.41
C LYS A 407 -88.89 43.50 34.04
N GLY A 408 -89.53 42.39 34.41
CA GLY A 408 -90.95 42.15 34.14
C GLY A 408 -91.27 41.97 32.65
N ALA A 409 -90.31 41.46 31.87
CA ALA A 409 -90.51 41.18 30.46
C ALA A 409 -91.52 40.03 30.26
N SER A 410 -92.34 40.12 29.21
CA SER A 410 -93.36 39.11 28.96
C SER A 410 -92.75 37.78 28.49
N PRO A 411 -93.41 36.63 28.71
CA PRO A 411 -92.96 35.34 28.18
C PRO A 411 -92.72 35.35 26.66
N ALA A 412 -93.45 36.16 25.91
CA ALA A 412 -93.23 36.33 24.46
C ALA A 412 -91.93 37.06 24.14
N GLN A 413 -91.56 38.10 24.91
CA GLN A 413 -90.28 38.80 24.76
C GLN A 413 -89.10 37.89 25.13
N ALA A 414 -89.28 37.06 26.16
CA ALA A 414 -88.34 36.03 26.57
C ALA A 414 -88.05 34.98 25.50
N GLN A 415 -89.10 34.42 24.90
CA GLN A 415 -88.96 33.43 23.84
C GLN A 415 -88.22 34.01 22.63
N ARG A 416 -88.49 35.28 22.27
CA ARG A 416 -87.76 35.97 21.19
C ARG A 416 -86.28 36.17 21.53
N ALA A 417 -85.95 36.52 22.77
CA ALA A 417 -84.57 36.65 23.22
C ALA A 417 -83.82 35.31 23.22
N ALA A 418 -84.47 34.24 23.71
CA ALA A 418 -83.93 32.87 23.67
C ALA A 418 -83.70 32.39 22.24
N ALA A 419 -84.68 32.58 21.34
CA ALA A 419 -84.58 32.21 19.94
C ALA A 419 -83.45 32.98 19.22
N LYS A 420 -83.28 34.28 19.55
CA LYS A 420 -82.15 35.08 19.04
C LYS A 420 -80.81 34.53 19.53
N LEU A 421 -80.67 34.19 20.81
CA LEU A 421 -79.42 33.60 21.33
C LEU A 421 -79.10 32.26 20.66
N TYR A 422 -80.11 31.43 20.39
CA TYR A 422 -79.94 30.17 19.68
C TYR A 422 -79.54 30.38 18.22
N GLY A 423 -80.21 31.31 17.51
CA GLY A 423 -79.86 31.71 16.15
C GLY A 423 -78.45 32.30 16.02
N ASP A 424 -78.03 33.10 17.01
CA ASP A 424 -76.68 33.66 17.12
C ASP A 424 -75.64 32.60 17.56
N ARG A 425 -76.04 31.33 17.77
CA ARG A 425 -75.20 30.23 18.31
C ARG A 425 -74.55 30.53 19.66
N LYS A 426 -75.16 31.43 20.45
CA LYS A 426 -74.69 31.77 21.80
C LYS A 426 -75.14 30.77 22.85
N ILE A 427 -76.18 30.00 22.55
CA ILE A 427 -76.64 28.86 23.35
C ILE A 427 -76.78 27.62 22.47
N ASN A 428 -76.50 26.44 23.03
CA ASN A 428 -76.67 25.16 22.32
C ASN A 428 -78.14 24.70 22.36
N GLY A 429 -78.48 23.67 21.56
CA GLY A 429 -79.85 23.17 21.41
C GLY A 429 -80.49 22.71 22.71
N ASP A 430 -79.72 22.02 23.57
CA ASP A 430 -80.20 21.57 24.87
C ASP A 430 -80.49 22.75 25.80
N THR A 431 -79.59 23.73 25.86
CA THR A 431 -79.78 24.94 26.67
C THR A 431 -80.98 25.74 26.18
N PHE A 432 -81.17 25.85 24.87
CA PHE A 432 -82.32 26.55 24.28
C PHE A 432 -83.65 25.87 24.61
N ARG A 433 -83.70 24.54 24.54
CA ARG A 433 -84.88 23.74 24.91
C ARG A 433 -85.24 23.96 26.38
N THR A 434 -84.28 23.77 27.30
CA THR A 434 -84.48 23.98 28.74
C THR A 434 -84.93 25.42 29.03
N LEU A 435 -84.29 26.41 28.39
CA LEU A 435 -84.65 27.82 28.54
C LEU A 435 -86.09 28.09 28.09
N THR A 436 -86.51 27.50 26.97
CA THR A 436 -87.86 27.68 26.42
C THR A 436 -88.92 27.03 27.30
N GLU A 437 -88.65 25.82 27.82
CA GLU A 437 -89.49 25.14 28.80
C GLU A 437 -89.67 25.99 30.06
N GLU A 438 -88.58 26.54 30.60
CA GLU A 438 -88.63 27.39 31.80
C GLU A 438 -89.40 28.69 31.60
N ILE A 439 -89.24 29.34 30.44
CA ILE A 439 -89.98 30.54 30.05
C ILE A 439 -91.48 30.23 29.91
N GLY A 440 -91.84 29.10 29.31
CA GLY A 440 -93.23 28.71 29.07
C GLY A 440 -94.04 28.50 30.35
N GLN A 441 -93.36 28.23 31.46
CA GLN A 441 -94.02 28.05 32.75
C GLN A 441 -94.19 29.38 33.54
N MET A 442 -93.68 30.53 33.05
CA MET A 442 -93.74 31.81 33.77
C MET A 442 -95.15 32.44 33.77
N PRO A 443 -95.64 32.99 34.90
CA PRO A 443 -96.92 33.70 34.95
C PRO A 443 -96.88 35.05 34.21
N GLY A 444 -98.01 35.45 33.60
CA GLY A 444 -98.10 36.63 32.73
C GLY A 444 -97.93 38.00 33.42
N ASP A 445 -97.16 38.86 32.75
CA ASP A 445 -97.02 40.34 32.78
C ASP A 445 -97.10 41.08 34.12
N ALA A 446 -96.00 41.04 34.89
CA ALA A 446 -95.42 42.11 35.74
C ALA A 446 -94.31 41.50 36.63
N SER A 447 -93.32 42.29 37.07
CA SER A 447 -92.14 41.76 37.77
C SER A 447 -92.52 41.05 39.07
N VAL A 448 -92.07 39.79 39.22
CA VAL A 448 -92.34 38.94 40.39
C VAL A 448 -91.86 39.64 41.67
N VAL A 449 -90.74 40.37 41.58
CA VAL A 449 -90.16 41.13 42.70
C VAL A 449 -91.09 42.27 43.15
N SER A 450 -91.64 43.04 42.21
CA SER A 450 -92.49 44.19 42.55
C SER A 450 -93.85 43.78 43.11
N ARG A 451 -94.38 42.61 42.73
CA ARG A 451 -95.67 42.12 43.22
C ARG A 451 -95.62 41.65 44.68
N VAL A 452 -94.46 41.20 45.15
CA VAL A 452 -94.31 40.52 46.45
C VAL A 452 -93.48 41.34 47.44
N GLY A 453 -93.14 42.60 47.11
CA GLY A 453 -92.34 43.47 47.98
C GLY A 453 -90.90 42.99 48.19
N ALA A 454 -90.34 42.18 47.27
CA ALA A 454 -89.07 41.49 47.48
C ALA A 454 -87.82 42.32 47.11
N GLN A 455 -87.96 43.63 46.89
CA GLN A 455 -86.88 44.49 46.36
C GLN A 455 -85.68 44.58 47.30
N ASP A 456 -85.92 44.73 48.61
CA ASP A 456 -84.84 44.84 49.60
C ASP A 456 -84.08 43.52 49.80
N TYR A 457 -84.78 42.38 49.64
CA TYR A 457 -84.18 41.06 49.68
C TYR A 457 -83.35 40.78 48.41
N GLU A 458 -83.81 41.22 47.24
CA GLU A 458 -83.05 41.16 46.00
C GLU A 458 -81.80 42.05 46.07
N TYR A 459 -81.91 43.26 46.63
CA TYR A 459 -80.77 44.15 46.86
C TYR A 459 -79.76 43.50 47.79
N THR A 460 -80.22 42.91 48.89
CA THR A 460 -79.36 42.18 49.85
C THR A 460 -78.62 41.03 49.17
N LEU A 461 -79.29 40.25 48.32
CA LEU A 461 -78.66 39.20 47.53
C LEU A 461 -77.56 39.75 46.62
N LYS A 462 -77.84 40.83 45.88
CA LYS A 462 -76.87 41.47 44.97
C LYS A 462 -75.68 42.07 45.71
N ASP A 463 -75.89 42.72 46.85
CA ASP A 463 -74.84 43.30 47.69
C ASP A 463 -73.88 42.22 48.21
N ILE A 464 -74.40 41.09 48.70
CA ILE A 464 -73.58 39.96 49.16
C ILE A 464 -72.65 39.44 48.04
N TYR A 465 -73.14 39.35 46.81
CA TYR A 465 -72.30 38.94 45.68
C TYR A 465 -71.33 40.02 45.22
N ALA A 466 -71.71 41.30 45.28
CA ALA A 466 -70.79 42.41 45.01
C ALA A 466 -69.61 42.41 45.99
N GLN A 467 -69.90 42.22 47.28
CA GLN A 467 -68.88 42.08 48.32
C GLN A 467 -68.02 40.84 48.11
N SER A 468 -68.63 39.69 47.79
CA SER A 468 -67.88 38.44 47.53
C SER A 468 -66.94 38.56 46.32
N ASN A 469 -67.37 39.27 45.27
CA ASN A 469 -66.57 39.50 44.07
C ASN A 469 -65.34 40.38 44.33
N ALA A 470 -65.38 41.28 45.33
CA ALA A 470 -64.21 42.07 45.73
C ALA A 470 -63.06 41.22 46.30
N TYR A 471 -63.36 40.00 46.77
CA TYR A 471 -62.37 39.04 47.30
C TYR A 471 -62.09 37.86 46.36
N ALA A 472 -62.58 37.93 45.12
CA ALA A 472 -62.41 36.88 44.12
C ALA A 472 -60.93 36.63 43.78
N GLY A 473 -60.54 35.36 43.63
CA GLY A 473 -59.19 34.97 43.18
C GLY A 473 -58.09 34.98 44.25
N GLN A 474 -58.43 35.29 45.51
CA GLN A 474 -57.52 35.02 46.64
C GLN A 474 -57.37 33.50 46.87
N PRO A 475 -56.21 33.01 47.37
CA PRO A 475 -56.02 31.59 47.67
C PRO A 475 -57.14 31.03 48.54
N GLY A 476 -57.76 29.94 48.09
CA GLY A 476 -58.89 29.30 48.79
C GLY A 476 -60.26 29.97 48.60
N ARG A 477 -60.36 31.06 47.81
CA ARG A 477 -61.63 31.70 47.42
C ARG A 477 -62.02 31.30 45.99
N PRO A 478 -63.31 31.29 45.64
CA PRO A 478 -63.72 31.04 44.28
C PRO A 478 -63.18 32.14 43.34
N SER A 479 -62.86 31.75 42.11
CA SER A 479 -62.46 32.70 41.06
C SER A 479 -63.61 33.64 40.71
N ALA A 480 -63.31 34.80 40.10
CA ALA A 480 -64.34 35.74 39.65
C ALA A 480 -65.35 35.09 38.69
N ALA A 481 -64.89 34.13 37.86
CA ALA A 481 -65.77 33.35 36.99
C ALA A 481 -66.72 32.42 37.77
N GLN A 482 -66.20 31.73 38.81
CA GLN A 482 -67.03 30.88 39.68
C GLN A 482 -68.03 31.71 40.48
N LEU A 483 -67.64 32.88 40.98
CA LEU A 483 -68.56 33.79 41.68
C LEU A 483 -69.64 34.36 40.76
N ALA A 484 -69.31 34.65 39.50
CA ALA A 484 -70.31 35.08 38.52
C ALA A 484 -71.35 33.97 38.24
N GLU A 485 -70.91 32.71 38.12
CA GLU A 485 -71.78 31.55 37.94
C GLU A 485 -72.66 31.30 39.19
N GLN A 486 -72.07 31.36 40.39
CA GLN A 486 -72.80 31.25 41.66
C GLN A 486 -73.82 32.36 41.85
N SER A 487 -73.45 33.61 41.51
CA SER A 487 -74.35 34.77 41.56
C SER A 487 -75.55 34.60 40.65
N GLN A 488 -75.34 34.12 39.41
CA GLN A 488 -76.43 33.82 38.49
C GLN A 488 -77.33 32.69 39.01
N ALA A 489 -76.76 31.58 39.47
CA ALA A 489 -77.53 30.46 40.03
C ALA A 489 -78.35 30.88 41.26
N ALA A 490 -77.80 31.74 42.10
CA ALA A 490 -78.45 32.29 43.26
C ALA A 490 -79.58 33.25 42.92
N GLN A 491 -79.37 34.17 41.97
CA GLN A 491 -80.42 35.05 41.47
C GLN A 491 -81.56 34.24 40.85
N LEU A 492 -81.24 33.23 40.03
CA LEU A 492 -82.23 32.38 39.41
C LEU A 492 -83.05 31.60 40.45
N SER A 493 -82.40 31.04 41.46
CA SER A 493 -83.06 30.31 42.56
C SER A 493 -83.93 31.23 43.41
N PHE A 494 -83.47 32.46 43.66
CA PHE A 494 -84.25 33.50 44.33
C PHE A 494 -85.55 33.80 43.58
N TYR A 495 -85.47 34.09 42.28
CA TYR A 495 -86.67 34.40 41.50
C TYR A 495 -87.60 33.18 41.31
N ARG A 496 -87.04 31.97 41.17
CA ARG A 496 -87.84 30.74 41.11
C ARG A 496 -88.64 30.52 42.39
N ALA A 497 -88.02 30.73 43.56
CA ALA A 497 -88.69 30.61 44.84
C ALA A 497 -89.82 31.65 45.01
N LEU A 498 -89.58 32.91 44.64
CA LEU A 498 -90.63 33.94 44.62
C LEU A 498 -91.79 33.53 43.69
N ARG A 499 -91.48 32.97 42.52
CA ARG A 499 -92.49 32.52 41.55
C ARG A 499 -93.34 31.35 42.07
N THR A 500 -92.76 30.46 42.86
CA THR A 500 -93.50 29.34 43.49
C THR A 500 -94.32 29.78 44.71
N GLY A 501 -94.39 31.08 45.00
CA GLY A 501 -95.17 31.64 46.10
C GLY A 501 -94.44 31.66 47.45
N SER A 502 -93.13 31.40 47.47
CA SER A 502 -92.34 31.52 48.70
C SER A 502 -92.26 32.98 49.16
N SER A 503 -92.15 33.17 50.48
CA SER A 503 -91.93 34.52 51.03
C SER A 503 -90.60 35.12 50.55
N PRO A 504 -90.45 36.47 50.50
CA PRO A 504 -89.19 37.11 50.12
C PRO A 504 -87.96 36.63 50.90
N ALA A 505 -88.16 36.32 52.19
CA ALA A 505 -87.12 35.76 53.05
C ALA A 505 -86.72 34.32 52.67
N GLU A 506 -87.70 33.47 52.32
CA GLU A 506 -87.43 32.10 51.84
C GLU A 506 -86.77 32.11 50.46
N ALA A 507 -87.16 33.06 49.61
CA ALA A 507 -86.50 33.28 48.34
C ALA A 507 -85.04 33.72 48.51
N LEU A 508 -84.76 34.65 49.43
CA LEU A 508 -83.39 35.05 49.78
C LEU A 508 -82.58 33.85 50.29
N ARG A 509 -83.17 33.04 51.16
CA ARG A 509 -82.55 31.79 51.65
C ARG A 509 -82.24 30.83 50.50
N ALA A 510 -83.19 30.61 49.58
CA ALA A 510 -83.00 29.74 48.42
C ALA A 510 -81.88 30.25 47.51
N GLY A 511 -81.84 31.57 47.25
CA GLY A 511 -80.78 32.19 46.46
C GLY A 511 -79.40 32.04 47.09
N LEU A 512 -79.24 32.39 48.37
CA LEU A 512 -77.95 32.27 49.05
C LEU A 512 -77.49 30.81 49.20
N THR A 513 -78.43 29.88 49.42
CA THR A 513 -78.11 28.44 49.50
C THR A 513 -77.65 27.90 48.15
N ALA A 514 -78.32 28.25 47.05
CA ALA A 514 -77.90 27.88 45.69
C ALA A 514 -76.54 28.50 45.32
N GLY A 515 -76.20 29.62 45.95
CA GLY A 515 -74.88 30.25 45.92
C GLY A 515 -73.75 29.48 46.58
N GLY A 516 -74.05 28.43 47.35
CA GLY A 516 -73.08 27.70 48.15
C GLY A 516 -72.67 28.39 49.44
N PHE A 517 -73.42 29.41 49.91
CA PHE A 517 -73.16 30.01 51.21
C PHE A 517 -73.53 29.06 52.35
N GLN A 518 -72.73 29.05 53.41
CA GLN A 518 -72.99 28.22 54.60
C GLN A 518 -74.29 28.64 55.30
N LYS A 519 -75.02 27.65 55.82
CA LYS A 519 -76.32 27.85 56.47
C LYS A 519 -76.32 28.96 57.53
N SER A 520 -75.30 29.03 58.38
CA SER A 520 -75.16 30.05 59.43
C SER A 520 -75.11 31.47 58.86
N PHE A 521 -74.39 31.66 57.77
CA PHE A 521 -74.33 32.94 57.05
C PHE A 521 -75.67 33.27 56.38
N VAL A 522 -76.30 32.28 55.74
CA VAL A 522 -77.62 32.43 55.10
C VAL A 522 -78.66 32.88 56.12
N ASP A 523 -78.75 32.20 57.26
CA ASP A 523 -79.73 32.51 58.30
C ASP A 523 -79.51 33.90 58.90
N ALA A 524 -78.26 34.31 59.11
CA ALA A 524 -77.92 35.64 59.60
C ALA A 524 -78.37 36.75 58.62
N ARG A 525 -78.12 36.59 57.32
CA ARG A 525 -78.50 37.59 56.30
C ARG A 525 -79.99 37.66 56.05
N VAL A 526 -80.69 36.54 56.15
CA VAL A 526 -82.15 36.52 56.08
C VAL A 526 -82.76 37.23 57.28
N ALA A 527 -82.22 37.03 58.49
CA ALA A 527 -82.66 37.74 59.70
C ALA A 527 -82.41 39.25 59.59
N GLU A 528 -81.26 39.66 59.07
CA GLU A 528 -80.93 41.06 58.83
C GLU A 528 -81.88 41.73 57.82
N ALA A 529 -82.15 41.07 56.69
CA ALA A 529 -83.08 41.57 55.69
C ALA A 529 -84.50 41.73 56.25
N ARG A 530 -84.97 40.75 57.04
CA ARG A 530 -86.27 40.84 57.74
C ARG A 530 -86.34 42.00 58.72
N ALA A 531 -85.27 42.26 59.46
CA ALA A 531 -85.22 43.38 60.41
C ALA A 531 -85.30 44.74 59.70
N ARG A 532 -84.74 44.85 58.49
CA ARG A 532 -84.85 46.05 57.64
C ARG A 532 -86.27 46.25 57.10
N ASP A 533 -86.90 45.18 56.66
CA ASP A 533 -88.29 45.14 56.16
C ASP A 533 -89.32 45.52 57.24
N MET A 534 -89.05 45.20 58.52
CA MET A 534 -89.88 45.59 59.66
C MET A 534 -89.59 47.00 60.21
N SER A 535 -88.54 47.67 59.71
CA SER A 535 -88.24 49.05 60.09
C SER A 535 -89.14 49.98 59.29
N PRO A 536 -89.97 50.84 59.92
CA PRO A 536 -90.84 51.75 59.17
C PRO A 536 -89.96 52.61 58.26
N THR A 537 -90.11 52.41 56.95
CA THR A 537 -89.41 53.21 55.96
C THR A 537 -89.60 54.68 56.30
N ILE A 538 -88.53 55.46 56.32
CA ILE A 538 -88.54 56.93 56.58
C ILE A 538 -89.53 57.67 55.64
N SER A 539 -89.93 57.03 54.53
CA SER A 539 -91.08 57.42 53.68
C SER A 539 -92.40 57.59 54.45
N ASP A 540 -92.72 56.70 55.40
CA ASP A 540 -93.95 56.75 56.19
C ASP A 540 -93.88 57.76 57.34
N GLN A 541 -92.67 58.15 57.75
CA GLN A 541 -92.46 59.25 58.70
C GLN A 541 -92.52 60.64 58.06
N LYS A 542 -92.48 60.76 56.72
CA LYS A 542 -92.68 62.03 56.00
C LYS A 542 -94.14 62.26 55.53
N LYS A 543 -95.04 61.32 55.79
CA LYS A 543 -96.49 61.42 55.51
C LYS A 543 -97.36 61.47 56.77
N LYS A 544 -96.76 61.61 57.94
CA LYS A 544 -97.38 62.13 59.16
C LYS A 544 -96.69 63.44 59.51
#